data_AF-A0A8J7DDG4-F1
#
_entry.id   AF-A0A8J7DDG4-F1
#
_cell.length_a   1.000
_cell.length_b   1.000
_cell.length_c   1.000
_cell.angle_alpha   90.00
_cell.angle_beta   90.00
_cell.angle_gamma   90.00
#
_symmetry.space_group_name_H-M   'P 1'
#
loop_
_entity.id
_entity.type
_entity.pdbx_description
1 polymer ?
#
loop_
_entity_poly.entity_id
_entity_poly.type
_entity_poly.pdbx_seq_one_letter_code
_entity_poly.pdbx_strand_id
1 'polypeptide(L)'
;MSTTAPIETLPEEAEPAIEKFTPKTLKEFKVFCQKNLLGELKVFECRRKQALLSIITLHLLFLSFLIITFKLLSMISFDINDYIYIEEPSLFESHSTPIAVLFISTVIVFLFYFFNYLLAFLLVFWIWIFFYSTIFQGSFADFTYKISEKIFAFANQNKNLKYLNYCSKEDSKNTISSFQHSELFKGLINPNNIERDVYIYGKINGIDICFSNIRAELELKHDWTNFLDIIFFMVRRYETIIQSNVIYLFIFSIIRVISLFIFILPFTFSALIFRFIKIISYIINHILRGQNIEYKKFESEVLTNQFTRTNLIFKGLFFKAKLNNNLQTVTIVQPKVIKANIHALNHTKKQLIKLEDPQFAKLFTVYADDQIEARYVLSTNLMDKIVKFRKKTNRNIYISFVDDMIYIAIEEAVENNIFDPNLYKSVLNFAPLREYFETLNLMLGIVEDLNLDRHIWQRAAPN
;
A
#
# COMPACT_ATOMS: atom_id res chain seq x y z
N MET A 1 -30.00 61.62 -45.06
CA MET A 1 -30.73 60.68 -44.20
C MET A 1 -29.94 59.38 -44.17
N SER A 2 -29.19 59.14 -43.09
CA SER A 2 -28.70 57.80 -42.73
C SER A 2 -28.73 57.74 -41.22
N THR A 3 -29.73 57.03 -40.70
CA THR A 3 -30.01 56.80 -39.28
C THR A 3 -29.16 55.63 -38.81
N THR A 4 -28.13 55.90 -38.00
CA THR A 4 -27.43 54.89 -37.20
C THR A 4 -28.26 54.56 -35.96
N ALA A 5 -28.71 53.31 -35.86
CA ALA A 5 -29.42 52.77 -34.70
C ALA A 5 -28.46 52.59 -33.50
N PRO A 6 -28.93 52.70 -32.25
CA PRO A 6 -28.10 52.48 -31.07
C PRO A 6 -27.88 50.97 -30.86
N ILE A 7 -26.65 50.60 -30.50
CA ILE A 7 -26.28 49.25 -30.09
C ILE A 7 -26.91 48.99 -28.72
N GLU A 8 -27.91 48.11 -28.66
CA GLU A 8 -28.44 47.57 -27.40
C GLU A 8 -27.33 46.79 -26.69
N THR A 9 -26.93 47.27 -25.52
CA THR A 9 -26.13 46.51 -24.56
C THR A 9 -26.99 45.35 -24.04
N LEU A 10 -26.65 44.13 -24.44
CA LEU A 10 -27.17 42.90 -23.85
C LEU A 10 -26.95 42.95 -22.32
N PRO A 11 -27.94 42.56 -21.51
CA PRO A 11 -27.79 42.53 -20.06
C PRO A 11 -26.69 41.54 -19.69
N GLU A 12 -25.77 42.00 -18.84
CA GLU A 12 -24.72 41.20 -18.21
C GLU A 12 -25.38 39.97 -17.55
N GLU A 13 -25.12 38.80 -18.12
CA GLU A 13 -25.65 37.53 -17.64
C GLU A 13 -25.10 37.31 -16.23
N ALA A 14 -25.97 37.39 -15.22
CA ALA A 14 -25.58 37.25 -13.82
C ALA A 14 -24.82 35.93 -13.63
N GLU A 15 -23.55 36.01 -13.21
CA GLU A 15 -22.74 34.84 -12.87
C GLU A 15 -23.54 33.93 -11.93
N PRO A 16 -23.62 32.61 -12.20
CA PRO A 16 -24.41 31.70 -11.39
C PRO A 16 -23.90 31.75 -9.95
N ALA A 17 -24.82 32.05 -9.02
CA ALA A 17 -24.51 32.17 -7.60
C ALA A 17 -23.72 30.96 -7.10
N ILE A 18 -22.44 31.17 -6.79
CA ILE A 18 -21.52 30.13 -6.33
C ILE A 18 -22.00 29.68 -4.94
N GLU A 19 -22.58 28.47 -4.88
CA GLU A 19 -23.13 27.91 -3.66
C GLU A 19 -22.01 27.56 -2.66
N LYS A 20 -21.78 28.45 -1.69
CA LYS A 20 -20.70 28.39 -0.69
C LYS A 20 -20.69 27.07 0.07
N PHE A 21 -19.55 26.38 0.12
CA PHE A 21 -19.40 25.17 0.93
C PHE A 21 -19.57 25.50 2.43
N THR A 22 -20.52 24.86 3.10
CA THR A 22 -20.69 24.99 4.56
C THR A 22 -20.20 23.72 5.26
N PRO A 23 -19.11 23.78 6.07
CA PRO A 23 -18.55 22.60 6.70
C PRO A 23 -19.54 22.04 7.74
N LYS A 24 -19.77 20.72 7.68
CA LYS A 24 -20.67 20.04 8.61
C LYS A 24 -20.09 19.96 10.01
N THR A 25 -20.93 20.16 11.03
CA THR A 25 -20.49 20.05 12.42
C THR A 25 -20.31 18.59 12.84
N LEU A 26 -19.40 18.36 13.80
CA LEU A 26 -19.22 17.04 14.40
C LEU A 26 -20.51 16.52 15.08
N LYS A 27 -21.35 17.43 15.59
CA LYS A 27 -22.62 17.07 16.22
C LYS A 27 -23.61 16.51 15.19
N GLU A 28 -23.76 17.16 14.04
CA GLU A 28 -24.57 16.66 12.93
C GLU A 28 -24.05 15.31 12.44
N PHE A 29 -22.73 15.15 12.32
CA PHE A 29 -22.13 13.89 11.89
C PHE A 29 -22.41 12.74 12.87
N LYS A 30 -22.36 12.98 14.19
CA LYS A 30 -22.74 11.98 15.19
C LYS A 30 -24.18 11.51 15.03
N VAL A 31 -25.12 12.43 14.83
CA VAL A 31 -26.54 12.12 14.60
C VAL A 31 -26.71 11.32 13.31
N PHE A 32 -26.02 11.72 12.23
CA PHE A 32 -26.00 10.99 10.97
C PHE A 32 -25.51 9.54 11.14
N CYS A 33 -24.40 9.34 11.86
CA CYS A 33 -23.85 8.00 12.11
C CYS A 33 -24.84 7.11 12.87
N GLN A 34 -25.48 7.66 13.92
CA GLN A 34 -26.47 6.93 14.71
C GLN A 34 -27.68 6.51 13.86
N LYS A 35 -28.17 7.40 12.98
CA LYS A 35 -29.36 7.15 12.17
C LYS A 35 -29.11 6.27 10.94
N ASN A 36 -27.98 6.45 10.26
CA ASN A 36 -27.76 5.90 8.91
C ASN A 36 -26.61 4.89 8.78
N LEU A 37 -25.70 4.82 9.76
CA LEU A 37 -24.54 3.91 9.71
C LEU A 37 -24.59 2.81 10.77
N LEU A 38 -25.17 3.07 11.95
CA LEU A 38 -25.11 2.14 13.08
C LEU A 38 -25.66 0.74 12.76
N GLY A 39 -26.75 0.65 11.99
CA GLY A 39 -27.32 -0.63 11.57
C GLY A 39 -26.34 -1.46 10.74
N GLU A 40 -25.68 -0.83 9.76
CA GLU A 40 -24.70 -1.51 8.90
C GLU A 40 -23.42 -1.85 9.65
N LEU A 41 -22.94 -0.94 10.51
CA LEU A 41 -21.76 -1.21 11.34
C LEU A 41 -21.97 -2.43 12.25
N LYS A 42 -23.18 -2.66 12.76
CA LYS A 42 -23.51 -3.89 13.50
C LYS A 42 -23.43 -5.15 12.64
N VAL A 43 -23.84 -5.08 11.37
CA VAL A 43 -23.72 -6.20 10.42
C VAL A 43 -22.24 -6.51 10.15
N PHE A 44 -21.43 -5.47 9.87
CA PHE A 44 -19.99 -5.64 9.68
C PHE A 44 -19.28 -6.16 10.93
N GLU A 45 -19.68 -5.70 12.12
CA GLU A 45 -19.13 -6.20 13.39
C GLU A 45 -19.47 -7.68 13.61
N CYS A 46 -20.66 -8.12 13.23
CA CYS A 46 -21.04 -9.54 13.27
C CYS A 46 -20.14 -10.38 12.35
N ARG A 47 -19.96 -9.93 11.09
CA ARG A 47 -19.05 -10.59 10.12
C ARG A 47 -17.62 -10.65 10.64
N ARG A 48 -17.09 -9.55 11.20
CA ARG A 48 -15.74 -9.50 11.80
C ARG A 48 -15.57 -10.56 12.90
N LYS A 49 -16.55 -10.70 13.80
CA LYS A 49 -16.49 -11.71 14.87
C LYS A 49 -16.51 -13.13 14.32
N GLN A 50 -17.33 -13.40 13.30
CA GLN A 50 -17.35 -14.68 12.61
C GLN A 50 -16.01 -14.98 11.91
N ALA A 51 -15.41 -13.97 11.28
CA ALA A 51 -14.09 -14.03 10.66
C ALA A 51 -13.02 -14.42 11.66
N LEU A 52 -13.01 -13.75 12.82
CA LEU A 52 -12.07 -14.00 13.89
C LEU A 52 -12.15 -15.45 14.36
N LEU A 53 -13.36 -15.98 14.56
CA LEU A 53 -13.57 -17.37 14.92
C LEU A 53 -13.04 -18.31 13.82
N SER A 54 -13.33 -18.01 12.56
CA SER A 54 -12.89 -18.82 11.39
C SER A 54 -11.37 -18.79 11.22
N ILE A 55 -10.72 -17.68 11.56
CA ILE A 55 -9.27 -17.54 11.53
C ILE A 55 -8.62 -18.31 12.68
N ILE A 56 -9.22 -18.27 13.88
CA ILE A 56 -8.77 -19.09 15.02
C ILE A 56 -8.84 -20.58 14.67
N THR A 57 -9.95 -21.05 14.09
CA THR A 57 -10.07 -22.45 13.66
C THR A 57 -9.05 -22.79 12.57
N LEU A 58 -8.84 -21.91 11.60
CA LEU A 58 -7.81 -22.05 10.57
C LEU A 58 -6.40 -22.18 11.16
N HIS A 59 -6.05 -21.37 12.16
CA HIS A 59 -4.77 -21.45 12.86
C HIS A 59 -4.61 -22.77 13.63
N LEU A 60 -5.66 -23.24 14.31
CA LEU A 60 -5.65 -24.52 15.02
C LEU A 60 -5.46 -25.70 14.06
N LEU A 61 -6.13 -25.67 12.90
CA LEU A 61 -5.97 -26.69 11.86
C LEU A 61 -4.53 -26.70 11.31
N PHE A 62 -3.97 -25.53 11.02
CA PHE A 62 -2.60 -25.41 10.55
C PHE A 62 -1.58 -25.90 11.60
N LEU A 63 -1.79 -25.57 12.87
CA LEU A 63 -0.95 -26.05 13.97
C LEU A 63 -1.04 -27.57 14.14
N SER A 64 -2.24 -28.14 14.06
CA SER A 64 -2.43 -29.60 14.10
C SER A 64 -1.68 -30.29 12.97
N PHE A 65 -1.77 -29.77 11.74
CA PHE A 65 -1.00 -30.25 10.61
C PHE A 65 0.52 -30.19 10.87
N LEU A 66 1.03 -29.09 11.44
CA LEU A 66 2.45 -28.98 11.78
C LEU A 66 2.89 -30.03 12.80
N ILE A 67 2.09 -30.27 13.84
CA ILE A 67 2.39 -31.28 14.86
C ILE A 67 2.41 -32.68 14.26
N ILE A 68 1.40 -33.03 13.46
CA ILE A 68 1.29 -34.35 12.82
C ILE A 68 2.48 -34.58 11.87
N THR A 69 2.78 -33.59 11.04
CA THR A 69 3.88 -33.70 10.06
C THR A 69 5.24 -33.73 10.73
N PHE A 70 5.48 -32.95 11.79
CA PHE A 70 6.71 -33.04 12.58
C PHE A 70 6.87 -34.42 13.24
N LYS A 71 5.79 -34.98 13.79
CA LYS A 71 5.82 -36.34 14.35
C LYS A 71 6.11 -37.39 13.27
N LEU A 72 5.50 -37.26 12.09
CA LEU A 72 5.78 -38.16 10.95
C LEU A 72 7.25 -38.05 10.51
N LEU A 73 7.81 -36.84 10.44
CA LEU A 73 9.22 -36.61 10.13
C LEU A 73 10.14 -37.26 11.19
N SER A 74 9.79 -37.16 12.47
CA SER A 74 10.56 -37.82 13.54
C SER A 74 10.50 -39.34 13.49
N MET A 75 9.43 -39.94 12.94
CA MET A 75 9.35 -41.39 12.72
C MET A 75 10.23 -41.86 11.55
N ILE A 76 10.64 -40.95 10.67
CA ILE A 76 11.62 -41.22 9.60
C ILE A 76 13.05 -41.12 10.17
N SER A 77 13.23 -41.09 11.51
CA SER A 77 14.55 -41.16 12.13
C SER A 77 15.30 -42.38 11.62
N PHE A 78 16.31 -42.12 10.79
CA PHE A 78 17.26 -43.12 10.34
C PHE A 78 18.07 -43.54 11.57
N ASP A 79 17.75 -44.71 12.14
CA ASP A 79 18.63 -45.30 13.14
C ASP A 79 19.86 -45.83 12.42
N ILE A 80 20.97 -45.10 12.53
CA ILE A 80 22.25 -45.50 11.94
C ILE A 80 22.66 -46.88 12.47
N ASN A 81 22.19 -47.25 13.67
CA ASN A 81 22.49 -48.54 14.30
C ASN A 81 21.85 -49.74 13.57
N ASP A 82 20.72 -49.58 12.90
CA ASP A 82 20.08 -50.66 12.13
C ASP A 82 20.93 -51.10 10.94
N TYR A 83 21.80 -50.22 10.42
CA TYR A 83 22.71 -50.52 9.31
C TYR A 83 24.09 -51.02 9.77
N ILE A 84 24.53 -50.65 10.98
CA ILE A 84 25.78 -51.16 11.56
C ILE A 84 25.68 -52.67 11.88
N TYR A 85 24.47 -53.19 12.13
CA TYR A 85 24.26 -54.62 12.40
C TYR A 85 24.28 -55.55 11.18
N ILE A 86 24.42 -55.02 9.96
CA ILE A 86 24.68 -55.82 8.74
C ILE A 86 26.21 -56.02 8.58
N GLU A 87 26.88 -56.41 9.67
CA GLU A 87 28.27 -56.87 9.64
C GLU A 87 28.27 -58.40 9.78
N GLU A 88 27.97 -59.12 8.71
CA GLU A 88 28.52 -60.47 8.53
C GLU A 88 29.92 -60.31 7.91
N PRO A 89 31.01 -60.63 8.63
CA PRO A 89 32.39 -60.35 8.19
C PRO A 89 32.85 -61.20 7.00
N SER A 90 32.05 -62.13 6.50
CA SER A 90 32.50 -63.20 5.59
C SER A 90 32.43 -62.84 4.09
N LEU A 91 31.94 -61.64 3.72
CA LEU A 91 31.72 -61.28 2.32
C LEU A 91 32.53 -60.08 1.79
N PHE A 92 33.31 -59.37 2.62
CA PHE A 92 33.93 -58.09 2.22
C PHE A 92 35.42 -57.99 2.55
N GLU A 93 36.24 -58.79 1.89
CA GLU A 93 37.70 -58.79 2.09
C GLU A 93 38.49 -57.89 1.12
N SER A 94 37.87 -57.05 0.26
CA SER A 94 38.71 -56.20 -0.62
C SER A 94 38.19 -54.87 -1.16
N HIS A 95 37.02 -54.36 -0.75
CA HIS A 95 36.55 -53.07 -1.26
C HIS A 95 36.00 -52.16 -0.16
N SER A 96 36.58 -50.97 -0.04
CA SER A 96 36.12 -49.84 0.80
C SER A 96 34.89 -49.11 0.23
N THR A 97 34.31 -49.63 -0.84
CA THR A 97 33.15 -49.08 -1.57
C THR A 97 31.77 -49.34 -0.93
N PRO A 98 31.49 -50.41 -0.14
CA PRO A 98 30.14 -50.70 0.35
C PRO A 98 29.64 -49.67 1.37
N ILE A 99 30.48 -49.27 2.33
CA ILE A 99 30.09 -48.34 3.41
C ILE A 99 29.83 -46.94 2.86
N ALA A 100 30.67 -46.47 1.94
CA ALA A 100 30.48 -45.17 1.29
C ALA A 100 29.21 -45.13 0.44
N VAL A 101 28.92 -46.20 -0.33
CA VAL A 101 27.69 -46.31 -1.12
C VAL A 101 26.45 -46.34 -0.23
N LEU A 102 26.51 -47.04 0.90
CA LEU A 102 25.41 -47.15 1.84
C LEU A 102 25.15 -45.81 2.56
N PHE A 103 26.20 -45.12 3.02
CA PHE A 103 26.10 -43.76 3.56
C PHE A 103 25.56 -42.74 2.54
N ILE A 104 26.01 -42.80 1.28
CA ILE A 104 25.49 -41.93 0.22
C ILE A 104 24.01 -42.23 -0.03
N SER A 105 23.62 -43.51 -0.07
CA SER A 105 22.22 -43.92 -0.25
C SER A 105 21.32 -43.41 0.88
N THR A 106 21.73 -43.53 2.15
CA THR A 106 20.96 -43.04 3.29
C THR A 106 20.80 -41.52 3.27
N VAL A 107 21.87 -40.78 2.95
CA VAL A 107 21.83 -39.32 2.80
C VAL A 107 20.87 -38.91 1.67
N ILE A 108 20.91 -39.59 0.52
CA ILE A 108 19.99 -39.31 -0.60
C ILE A 108 18.53 -39.55 -0.20
N VAL A 109 18.25 -40.66 0.48
CA VAL A 109 16.90 -40.99 0.95
C VAL A 109 16.41 -39.96 1.97
N PHE A 110 17.25 -39.57 2.93
CA PHE A 110 16.94 -38.52 3.90
C PHE A 110 16.62 -37.19 3.21
N LEU A 111 17.47 -36.74 2.29
CA LEU A 111 17.27 -35.51 1.52
C LEU A 111 15.97 -35.56 0.70
N PHE A 112 15.64 -36.72 0.12
CA PHE A 112 14.40 -36.92 -0.61
C PHE A 112 13.17 -36.78 0.29
N TYR A 113 13.16 -37.43 1.46
CA TYR A 113 12.06 -37.27 2.43
C TYR A 113 11.94 -35.84 2.95
N PHE A 114 13.06 -35.22 3.30
CA PHE A 114 13.09 -33.83 3.76
C PHE A 114 12.56 -32.86 2.69
N PHE A 115 12.93 -33.07 1.43
CA PHE A 115 12.44 -32.27 0.31
C PHE A 115 10.91 -32.39 0.14
N ASN A 116 10.39 -33.63 0.12
CA ASN A 116 8.95 -33.87 0.00
C ASN A 116 8.17 -33.28 1.18
N TYR A 117 8.71 -33.41 2.40
CA TYR A 117 8.15 -32.77 3.59
C TYR A 117 8.05 -31.26 3.41
N LEU A 118 9.14 -30.60 2.98
CA LEU A 118 9.12 -29.16 2.84
C LEU A 118 8.15 -28.71 1.73
N LEU A 119 8.08 -29.44 0.62
CA LEU A 119 7.12 -29.13 -0.45
C LEU A 119 5.66 -29.21 0.05
N ALA A 120 5.33 -30.25 0.81
CA ALA A 120 4.02 -30.38 1.44
C ALA A 120 3.75 -29.25 2.44
N PHE A 121 4.74 -28.90 3.26
CA PHE A 121 4.65 -27.76 4.20
C PHE A 121 4.39 -26.44 3.46
N LEU A 122 5.15 -26.15 2.41
CA LEU A 122 5.01 -24.92 1.62
C LEU A 122 3.65 -24.83 0.96
N LEU A 123 3.14 -25.95 0.43
CA LEU A 123 1.79 -26.02 -0.16
C LEU A 123 0.71 -25.75 0.89
N VAL A 124 0.77 -26.40 2.05
CA VAL A 124 -0.23 -26.19 3.11
C VAL A 124 -0.12 -24.79 3.71
N PHE A 125 1.08 -24.24 3.86
CA PHE A 125 1.29 -22.85 4.28
C PHE A 125 0.71 -21.86 3.28
N TRP A 126 0.89 -22.09 1.97
CA TRP A 126 0.27 -21.29 0.92
C TRP A 126 -1.26 -21.33 1.00
N ILE A 127 -1.84 -22.53 1.14
CA ILE A 127 -3.29 -22.71 1.34
C ILE A 127 -3.76 -21.94 2.58
N TRP A 128 -3.02 -22.04 3.68
CA TRP A 128 -3.34 -21.35 4.93
C TRP A 128 -3.35 -19.82 4.76
N ILE A 129 -2.37 -19.22 4.07
CA ILE A 129 -2.36 -17.79 3.74
C ILE A 129 -3.54 -17.43 2.85
N PHE A 130 -3.81 -18.22 1.82
CA PHE A 130 -4.89 -17.98 0.90
C PHE A 130 -6.25 -17.92 1.62
N PHE A 131 -6.52 -18.90 2.49
CA PHE A 131 -7.73 -18.92 3.30
C PHE A 131 -7.76 -17.76 4.31
N TYR A 132 -6.65 -17.44 4.97
CA TYR A 132 -6.57 -16.28 5.87
C TYR A 132 -6.96 -14.98 5.12
N SER A 133 -6.32 -14.71 3.99
CA SER A 133 -6.58 -13.53 3.16
C SER A 133 -8.03 -13.50 2.68
N THR A 134 -8.57 -14.65 2.25
CA THR A 134 -9.95 -14.75 1.77
C THR A 134 -10.97 -14.47 2.88
N ILE A 135 -10.78 -15.06 4.06
CA ILE A 135 -11.66 -14.82 5.22
C ILE A 135 -11.58 -13.34 5.65
N PHE A 136 -10.37 -12.78 5.72
CA PHE A 136 -10.17 -11.38 6.06
C PHE A 136 -10.90 -10.46 5.06
N GLN A 137 -10.60 -10.61 3.77
CA GLN A 137 -11.17 -9.79 2.70
C GLN A 137 -12.68 -9.92 2.64
N GLY A 138 -13.23 -11.13 2.76
CA GLY A 138 -14.69 -11.35 2.77
C GLY A 138 -15.41 -10.66 3.93
N SER A 139 -14.72 -10.45 5.06
CA SER A 139 -15.32 -9.87 6.27
C SER A 139 -15.42 -8.36 6.20
N PHE A 140 -14.46 -7.72 5.52
CA PHE A 140 -14.44 -6.30 5.27
C PHE A 140 -14.77 -5.95 3.82
N ALA A 141 -15.28 -6.91 3.05
CA ALA A 141 -15.74 -6.70 1.69
C ALA A 141 -16.80 -5.58 1.70
N ASP A 142 -16.58 -4.58 0.85
CA ASP A 142 -17.35 -3.35 0.73
C ASP A 142 -17.40 -2.46 1.99
N PHE A 143 -16.84 -2.85 3.14
CA PHE A 143 -16.92 -2.06 4.38
C PHE A 143 -16.37 -0.66 4.15
N THR A 144 -15.13 -0.60 3.70
CA THR A 144 -14.42 0.65 3.47
C THR A 144 -15.20 1.51 2.48
N TYR A 145 -15.54 0.98 1.30
CA TYR A 145 -16.28 1.68 0.26
C TYR A 145 -17.66 2.18 0.72
N LYS A 146 -18.51 1.32 1.28
CA LYS A 146 -19.89 1.69 1.66
C LYS A 146 -19.89 2.75 2.74
N ILE A 147 -19.01 2.63 3.73
CA ILE A 147 -18.94 3.60 4.82
C ILE A 147 -18.31 4.91 4.33
N SER A 148 -17.22 4.85 3.56
CA SER A 148 -16.57 6.06 3.04
C SER A 148 -17.47 6.83 2.07
N GLU A 149 -18.22 6.14 1.20
CA GLU A 149 -19.18 6.72 0.27
C GLU A 149 -20.32 7.41 1.02
N LYS A 150 -20.87 6.79 2.07
CA LYS A 150 -21.93 7.42 2.87
C LYS A 150 -21.46 8.63 3.67
N ILE A 151 -20.26 8.55 4.27
CA ILE A 151 -19.66 9.70 4.96
C ILE A 151 -19.39 10.82 3.95
N PHE A 152 -18.88 10.48 2.77
CA PHE A 152 -18.67 11.42 1.70
C PHE A 152 -19.98 12.03 1.20
N ALA A 153 -21.02 11.25 0.96
CA ALA A 153 -22.33 11.73 0.54
C ALA A 153 -22.97 12.68 1.58
N PHE A 154 -22.72 12.44 2.87
CA PHE A 154 -23.12 13.36 3.93
C PHE A 154 -22.33 14.68 3.89
N ALA A 155 -21.04 14.63 3.56
CA ALA A 155 -20.19 15.83 3.43
C ALA A 155 -20.42 16.60 2.11
N ASN A 156 -20.75 15.91 1.02
CA ASN A 156 -20.88 16.44 -0.35
C ASN A 156 -22.31 16.94 -0.64
N GLN A 157 -22.74 18.00 0.03
CA GLN A 157 -24.12 18.51 -0.07
C GLN A 157 -24.50 18.95 -1.50
N ASN A 158 -23.60 19.61 -2.20
CA ASN A 158 -23.90 20.25 -3.48
C ASN A 158 -23.84 19.27 -4.66
N LYS A 159 -23.49 17.99 -4.41
CA LYS A 159 -23.33 16.93 -5.44
C LYS A 159 -22.34 17.27 -6.56
N ASN A 160 -21.47 18.26 -6.34
CA ASN A 160 -20.48 18.72 -7.32
C ASN A 160 -19.25 17.80 -7.41
N LEU A 161 -19.11 16.90 -6.43
CA LEU A 161 -18.04 15.92 -6.37
C LEU A 161 -18.57 14.52 -6.67
N LYS A 162 -17.76 13.73 -7.37
CA LYS A 162 -18.02 12.35 -7.74
C LYS A 162 -17.13 11.43 -6.91
N TYR A 163 -17.72 10.34 -6.45
CA TYR A 163 -17.03 9.28 -5.73
C TYR A 163 -16.80 8.11 -6.69
N LEU A 164 -15.56 7.64 -6.80
CA LEU A 164 -15.21 6.43 -7.55
C LEU A 164 -14.55 5.40 -6.63
N ASN A 165 -15.06 4.17 -6.72
CA ASN A 165 -14.52 3.00 -6.05
C ASN A 165 -13.62 2.15 -6.95
N TYR A 166 -13.55 2.47 -8.23
CA TYR A 166 -12.73 1.76 -9.20
C TYR A 166 -11.95 2.76 -10.04
N CYS A 167 -10.65 2.54 -10.15
CA CYS A 167 -9.76 3.38 -10.95
C CYS A 167 -9.05 2.55 -12.03
N SER A 168 -8.85 3.16 -13.19
CA SER A 168 -8.08 2.58 -14.28
C SER A 168 -6.57 2.61 -13.98
N LYS A 169 -5.79 1.82 -14.72
CA LYS A 169 -4.31 1.89 -14.67
C LYS A 169 -3.78 3.29 -15.01
N GLU A 170 -4.49 4.03 -15.87
CA GLU A 170 -4.12 5.38 -16.27
C GLU A 170 -4.28 6.38 -15.13
N ASP A 171 -5.35 6.24 -14.35
CA ASP A 171 -5.55 7.04 -13.15
C ASP A 171 -4.40 6.86 -12.15
N SER A 172 -3.83 5.64 -12.06
CA SER A 172 -2.75 5.35 -11.11
C SER A 172 -1.45 6.04 -11.54
N LYS A 173 -1.15 6.06 -12.85
CA LYS A 173 -0.03 6.85 -13.39
C LYS A 173 -0.22 8.34 -13.12
N ASN A 174 -1.44 8.85 -13.29
CA ASN A 174 -1.75 10.26 -13.02
C ASN A 174 -1.54 10.61 -11.54
N THR A 175 -1.93 9.73 -10.61
CA THR A 175 -1.63 9.93 -9.18
C THR A 175 -0.12 9.86 -8.90
N ILE A 176 0.63 8.93 -9.50
CA ILE A 176 2.10 8.87 -9.36
C ILE A 176 2.73 10.17 -9.84
N SER A 177 2.35 10.65 -11.03
CA SER A 177 2.82 11.93 -11.57
C SER A 177 2.49 13.09 -10.62
N SER A 178 1.25 13.14 -10.12
CA SER A 178 0.82 14.18 -9.15
C SER A 178 1.61 14.10 -7.83
N PHE A 179 1.88 12.89 -7.33
CA PHE A 179 2.64 12.66 -6.11
C PHE A 179 4.09 13.10 -6.27
N GLN A 180 4.72 12.79 -7.40
CA GLN A 180 6.08 13.22 -7.70
C GLN A 180 6.17 14.74 -7.92
N HIS A 181 5.21 15.32 -8.65
CA HIS A 181 5.12 16.75 -8.90
C HIS A 181 4.90 17.56 -7.60
N SER A 182 4.23 17.00 -6.59
CA SER A 182 4.05 17.67 -5.29
C SER A 182 5.37 18.02 -4.57
N GLU A 183 6.47 17.35 -4.91
CA GLU A 183 7.76 17.49 -4.23
C GLU A 183 7.77 17.18 -2.72
N LEU A 184 6.64 16.73 -2.14
CA LEU A 184 6.47 16.51 -0.70
C LEU A 184 7.39 15.43 -0.13
N PHE A 185 7.73 14.42 -0.94
CA PHE A 185 8.48 13.23 -0.52
C PHE A 185 9.69 12.97 -1.44
N LYS A 186 10.51 14.01 -1.67
CA LYS A 186 11.76 13.90 -2.43
C LYS A 186 12.87 13.22 -1.61
N GLY A 187 12.91 11.89 -1.65
CA GLY A 187 14.01 11.08 -1.13
C GLY A 187 15.08 10.76 -2.19
N LEU A 188 16.08 9.95 -1.83
CA LEU A 188 17.06 9.37 -2.77
C LEU A 188 16.39 8.46 -3.82
N ILE A 189 15.21 7.90 -3.51
CA ILE A 189 14.48 6.98 -4.37
C ILE A 189 12.98 7.35 -4.35
N ASN A 190 12.38 7.48 -5.53
CA ASN A 190 10.97 7.81 -5.71
C ASN A 190 10.09 6.56 -5.68
N PRO A 191 8.83 6.65 -5.22
CA PRO A 191 7.89 5.54 -5.34
C PRO A 191 7.65 5.23 -6.82
N ASN A 192 7.55 3.94 -7.13
CA ASN A 192 7.18 3.43 -8.44
C ASN A 192 5.90 2.61 -8.41
N ASN A 193 5.34 2.36 -7.23
CA ASN A 193 4.02 1.79 -7.05
C ASN A 193 3.18 2.67 -6.12
N ILE A 194 1.95 2.98 -6.55
CA ILE A 194 0.95 3.64 -5.72
C ILE A 194 -0.35 2.85 -5.82
N GLU A 195 -0.73 2.26 -4.69
CA GLU A 195 -2.03 1.63 -4.50
C GLU A 195 -3.03 2.67 -3.99
N ARG A 196 -4.30 2.54 -4.39
CA ARG A 196 -5.38 3.48 -4.07
C ARG A 196 -6.64 2.73 -3.67
N ASP A 197 -7.30 3.22 -2.62
CA ASP A 197 -8.56 2.64 -2.14
C ASP A 197 -9.77 3.49 -2.52
N VAL A 198 -9.65 4.82 -2.50
CA VAL A 198 -10.75 5.75 -2.76
C VAL A 198 -10.28 6.85 -3.69
N TYR A 199 -11.14 7.25 -4.63
CA TYR A 199 -10.89 8.39 -5.50
C TYR A 199 -12.12 9.28 -5.58
N ILE A 200 -11.98 10.51 -5.11
CA ILE A 200 -13.00 11.55 -5.17
C ILE A 200 -12.47 12.66 -6.07
N TYR A 201 -13.30 13.14 -7.00
CA TYR A 201 -12.92 14.23 -7.90
C TYR A 201 -14.13 15.08 -8.27
N GLY A 202 -13.90 16.32 -8.66
CA GLY A 202 -14.95 17.22 -9.13
C GLY A 202 -14.53 18.66 -8.98
N LYS A 203 -15.52 19.56 -8.95
CA LYS A 203 -15.28 21.00 -8.80
C LYS A 203 -15.90 21.54 -7.52
N ILE A 204 -15.16 22.38 -6.81
CA ILE A 204 -15.69 23.21 -5.72
C ILE A 204 -15.44 24.64 -6.12
N ASN A 205 -16.51 25.43 -6.29
CA ASN A 205 -16.43 26.82 -6.72
C ASN A 205 -15.52 27.02 -7.96
N GLY A 206 -15.68 26.15 -8.96
CA GLY A 206 -14.89 26.19 -10.18
C GLY A 206 -13.45 25.64 -10.07
N ILE A 207 -12.96 25.33 -8.87
CA ILE A 207 -11.63 24.70 -8.66
C ILE A 207 -11.75 23.19 -8.84
N ASP A 208 -10.95 22.64 -9.75
CA ASP A 208 -10.80 21.19 -9.88
C ASP A 208 -10.07 20.62 -8.67
N ILE A 209 -10.74 19.68 -7.98
CA ILE A 209 -10.18 18.98 -6.83
C ILE A 209 -10.14 17.48 -7.07
N CYS A 210 -9.15 16.84 -6.47
CA CYS A 210 -9.01 15.40 -6.45
C CYS A 210 -8.47 14.97 -5.08
N PHE A 211 -9.03 13.88 -4.57
CA PHE A 211 -8.74 13.33 -3.27
C PHE A 211 -8.63 11.81 -3.39
N SER A 212 -7.59 11.23 -2.82
CA SER A 212 -7.44 9.78 -2.79
C SER A 212 -6.72 9.30 -1.56
N ASN A 213 -7.16 8.15 -1.03
CA ASN A 213 -6.32 7.40 -0.11
C ASN A 213 -5.25 6.65 -0.89
N ILE A 214 -3.98 6.91 -0.60
CA ILE A 214 -2.85 6.34 -1.33
C ILE A 214 -1.90 5.60 -0.40
N ARG A 215 -1.31 4.55 -0.94
CA ARG A 215 -0.17 3.86 -0.37
C ARG A 215 0.96 3.87 -1.39
N ALA A 216 1.97 4.68 -1.12
CA ALA A 216 3.13 4.85 -1.99
C ALA A 216 4.29 3.99 -1.49
N GLU A 217 4.76 3.09 -2.34
CA GLU A 217 5.82 2.12 -2.03
C GLU A 217 6.89 2.09 -3.13
N LEU A 218 8.07 1.59 -2.73
CA LEU A 218 9.17 1.28 -3.64
C LEU A 218 9.25 -0.23 -3.91
N GLU A 219 9.04 -0.60 -5.17
CA GLU A 219 9.21 -1.96 -5.68
C GLU A 219 10.55 -2.07 -6.42
N LEU A 220 11.48 -2.87 -5.92
CA LEU A 220 12.75 -3.12 -6.61
C LEU A 220 12.62 -4.35 -7.51
N LYS A 221 12.87 -4.16 -8.81
CA LYS A 221 12.91 -5.24 -9.80
C LYS A 221 14.22 -6.00 -9.71
N HIS A 222 14.15 -7.33 -9.62
CA HIS A 222 15.32 -8.19 -9.51
C HIS A 222 15.24 -9.38 -10.46
N ASP A 223 15.28 -9.10 -11.77
CA ASP A 223 15.17 -10.14 -12.80
C ASP A 223 16.34 -11.14 -12.81
N TRP A 224 17.47 -10.82 -12.14
CA TRP A 224 18.61 -11.73 -12.05
C TRP A 224 18.25 -13.03 -11.32
N THR A 225 17.28 -13.05 -10.41
CA THR A 225 16.89 -14.28 -9.74
C THR A 225 15.99 -15.20 -10.57
N ASN A 226 15.58 -14.80 -11.78
CA ASN A 226 14.70 -15.60 -12.64
C ASN A 226 15.33 -16.94 -13.06
N PHE A 227 16.67 -17.03 -13.16
CA PHE A 227 17.33 -18.31 -13.44
C PHE A 227 17.22 -19.30 -12.27
N LEU A 228 16.83 -18.86 -11.07
CA LEU A 228 16.56 -19.73 -9.92
C LEU A 228 15.09 -20.14 -9.84
N ASP A 229 14.23 -19.70 -10.78
CA ASP A 229 12.84 -20.12 -10.83
C ASP A 229 12.68 -21.40 -11.65
N ILE A 230 11.97 -22.37 -11.08
CA ILE A 230 11.66 -23.65 -11.74
C ILE A 230 10.96 -23.42 -13.10
N ILE A 231 10.12 -22.38 -13.20
CA ILE A 231 9.40 -22.02 -14.42
C ILE A 231 10.36 -21.60 -15.55
N PHE A 232 11.46 -20.91 -15.24
CA PHE A 232 12.45 -20.47 -16.25
C PHE A 232 13.09 -21.66 -16.99
N PHE A 233 13.37 -22.76 -16.27
CA PHE A 233 13.93 -23.97 -16.87
C PHE A 233 12.88 -24.80 -17.61
N MET A 234 11.62 -24.77 -17.17
CA MET A 234 10.51 -25.50 -17.80
C MET A 234 10.04 -24.86 -19.11
N VAL A 235 10.19 -23.54 -19.28
CA VAL A 235 9.59 -22.77 -20.39
C VAL A 235 10.55 -22.51 -21.58
N ARG A 236 11.88 -22.59 -21.41
CA ARG A 236 12.81 -22.28 -22.52
C ARG A 236 12.84 -23.40 -23.58
N ARG A 237 12.13 -23.13 -24.68
CA ARG A 237 11.98 -23.95 -25.89
C ARG A 237 13.32 -24.21 -26.58
N TYR A 238 13.46 -25.44 -27.08
CA TYR A 238 14.67 -26.11 -27.53
C TYR A 238 14.72 -26.08 -29.07
N GLU A 239 15.32 -25.07 -29.68
CA GLU A 239 15.40 -25.01 -31.16
C GLU A 239 16.80 -25.25 -31.76
N THR A 240 17.85 -25.48 -30.97
CA THR A 240 19.21 -25.49 -31.54
C THR A 240 20.05 -26.73 -31.26
N ILE A 241 19.46 -27.93 -31.24
CA ILE A 241 20.24 -29.19 -31.32
C ILE A 241 19.46 -30.23 -32.13
N ILE A 242 19.37 -30.04 -33.45
CA ILE A 242 18.91 -31.06 -34.40
C ILE A 242 20.09 -31.40 -35.30
N GLN A 243 20.96 -32.32 -34.83
CA GLN A 243 21.80 -33.21 -35.65
C GLN A 243 22.79 -33.98 -34.74
N SER A 244 22.28 -34.87 -33.89
CA SER A 244 23.13 -35.85 -33.21
C SER A 244 22.37 -37.14 -32.95
N ASN A 245 23.09 -38.27 -33.03
CA ASN A 245 22.61 -39.64 -32.84
C ASN A 245 21.58 -39.77 -31.70
N VAL A 246 20.53 -40.56 -31.91
CA VAL A 246 19.41 -40.74 -30.95
C VAL A 246 19.90 -41.13 -29.54
N ILE A 247 20.98 -41.92 -29.47
CA ILE A 247 21.62 -42.35 -28.21
C ILE A 247 22.27 -41.16 -27.48
N TYR A 248 22.92 -40.24 -28.19
CA TYR A 248 23.48 -39.04 -27.59
C TYR A 248 22.39 -38.08 -27.10
N LEU A 249 21.28 -37.95 -27.83
CA LEU A 249 20.11 -37.19 -27.37
C LEU A 249 19.48 -37.81 -26.11
N PHE A 250 19.42 -39.15 -26.04
CA PHE A 250 18.90 -39.86 -24.87
C PHE A 250 19.82 -39.71 -23.65
N ILE A 251 21.13 -39.91 -23.81
CA ILE A 251 22.12 -39.70 -22.73
C ILE A 251 22.15 -38.23 -22.31
N PHE A 252 22.12 -37.29 -23.25
CA PHE A 252 22.06 -35.86 -22.94
C PHE A 252 20.77 -35.48 -22.21
N SER A 253 19.63 -36.08 -22.58
CA SER A 253 18.36 -35.92 -21.86
C SER A 253 18.45 -36.44 -20.42
N ILE A 254 19.03 -37.62 -20.21
CA ILE A 254 19.26 -38.20 -18.88
C ILE A 254 20.22 -37.34 -18.06
N ILE A 255 21.38 -36.96 -18.61
CA ILE A 255 22.36 -36.09 -17.95
C ILE A 255 21.74 -34.73 -17.63
N ARG A 256 20.88 -34.19 -18.49
CA ARG A 256 20.17 -32.95 -18.25
C ARG A 256 19.16 -33.09 -17.12
N VAL A 257 18.37 -34.17 -17.10
CA VAL A 257 17.44 -34.47 -15.99
C VAL A 257 18.23 -34.61 -14.69
N ILE A 258 19.31 -35.40 -14.70
CA ILE A 258 20.20 -35.59 -13.54
C ILE A 258 20.81 -34.25 -13.09
N SER A 259 21.31 -33.42 -14.00
CA SER A 259 21.85 -32.10 -13.69
C SER A 259 20.77 -31.15 -13.14
N LEU A 260 19.53 -31.28 -13.61
CA LEU A 260 18.39 -30.49 -13.13
C LEU A 260 17.99 -30.90 -11.71
N PHE A 261 17.99 -32.21 -11.40
CA PHE A 261 17.69 -32.73 -10.08
C PHE A 261 18.83 -32.55 -9.06
N ILE A 262 20.10 -32.64 -9.48
CA ILE A 262 21.26 -32.57 -8.58
C ILE A 262 21.75 -31.13 -8.36
N PHE A 263 21.79 -30.29 -9.40
CA PHE A 263 22.36 -28.94 -9.30
C PHE A 263 21.32 -27.84 -9.29
N ILE A 264 20.24 -27.93 -10.06
CA ILE A 264 19.27 -26.84 -10.15
C ILE A 264 18.26 -26.92 -9.00
N LEU A 265 17.71 -28.11 -8.74
CA LEU A 265 16.66 -28.29 -7.74
C LEU A 265 17.08 -27.85 -6.31
N PRO A 266 18.27 -28.19 -5.79
CA PRO A 266 18.65 -27.72 -4.44
C PRO A 266 18.85 -26.21 -4.36
N PHE A 267 19.36 -25.57 -5.42
CA PHE A 267 19.54 -24.12 -5.47
C PHE A 267 18.21 -23.37 -5.58
N THR A 268 17.30 -23.83 -6.44
CA THR A 268 15.94 -23.26 -6.54
C THR A 268 15.17 -23.41 -5.23
N PHE A 269 15.31 -24.56 -4.57
CA PHE A 269 14.69 -24.83 -3.27
C PHE A 269 15.29 -23.98 -2.14
N SER A 270 16.62 -23.84 -2.10
CA SER A 270 17.30 -22.94 -1.16
C SER A 270 16.85 -21.49 -1.35
N ALA A 271 16.72 -21.03 -2.60
CA ALA A 271 16.17 -19.72 -2.92
C ALA A 271 14.73 -19.56 -2.43
N LEU A 272 13.88 -20.59 -2.60
CA LEU A 272 12.50 -20.59 -2.11
C LEU A 272 12.44 -20.49 -0.58
N ILE A 273 13.27 -21.24 0.15
CA ILE A 273 13.40 -21.14 1.62
C ILE A 273 13.78 -19.72 2.03
N PHE A 274 14.76 -19.11 1.37
CA PHE A 274 15.17 -17.74 1.66
C PHE A 274 14.04 -16.73 1.45
N ARG A 275 13.30 -16.85 0.34
CA ARG A 275 12.10 -16.04 0.06
C ARG A 275 11.03 -16.22 1.14
N PHE A 276 10.86 -17.45 1.62
CA PHE A 276 9.92 -17.77 2.70
C PHE A 276 10.30 -17.14 4.04
N ILE A 277 11.58 -17.24 4.43
CA ILE A 277 12.11 -16.62 5.67
C ILE A 277 11.89 -15.11 5.65
N LYS A 278 12.06 -14.46 4.49
CA LYS A 278 11.81 -13.03 4.35
C LYS A 278 10.34 -12.66 4.57
N ILE A 279 9.39 -13.42 4.01
CA ILE A 279 7.96 -13.11 4.12
C ILE A 279 7.38 -13.45 5.50
N ILE A 280 7.98 -14.38 6.26
CA ILE A 280 7.40 -14.85 7.52
C ILE A 280 7.28 -13.74 8.57
N SER A 281 8.27 -12.84 8.63
CA SER A 281 8.24 -11.69 9.55
C SER A 281 7.07 -10.75 9.23
N TYR A 282 6.84 -10.49 7.93
CA TYR A 282 5.71 -9.70 7.45
C TYR A 282 4.37 -10.36 7.83
N ILE A 283 4.22 -11.66 7.57
CA ILE A 283 3.00 -12.42 7.87
C ILE A 283 2.70 -12.40 9.38
N ILE A 284 3.69 -12.75 10.21
CA ILE A 284 3.52 -12.79 11.67
C ILE A 284 3.13 -11.41 12.19
N ASN A 285 3.83 -10.35 11.76
CA ASN A 285 3.53 -8.99 12.21
C ASN A 285 2.12 -8.54 11.80
N HIS A 286 1.65 -8.89 10.59
CA HIS A 286 0.29 -8.58 10.14
C HIS A 286 -0.77 -9.35 10.92
N ILE A 287 -0.56 -10.65 11.16
CA ILE A 287 -1.49 -11.46 11.97
C ILE A 287 -1.55 -10.92 13.39
N LEU A 288 -0.42 -10.67 14.04
CA LEU A 288 -0.35 -10.15 15.41
C LEU A 288 -1.05 -8.78 15.55
N ARG A 289 -1.04 -7.98 14.48
CA ARG A 289 -1.75 -6.69 14.43
C ARG A 289 -3.20 -6.83 13.99
N GLY A 290 -3.68 -8.01 13.59
CA GLY A 290 -5.02 -8.22 13.08
C GLY A 290 -5.27 -7.56 11.72
N GLN A 291 -4.23 -7.46 10.89
CA GLN A 291 -4.24 -6.82 9.58
C GLN A 291 -4.30 -7.86 8.45
N ASN A 292 -4.75 -7.44 7.27
CA ASN A 292 -4.78 -8.32 6.11
C ASN A 292 -3.37 -8.75 5.71
N ILE A 293 -3.22 -9.98 5.21
CA ILE A 293 -2.02 -10.40 4.48
C ILE A 293 -2.35 -10.24 3.01
N GLU A 294 -1.72 -9.27 2.33
CA GLU A 294 -1.85 -9.14 0.88
C GLU A 294 -1.32 -10.38 0.17
N TYR A 295 -2.22 -11.27 -0.26
CA TYR A 295 -1.86 -12.47 -1.03
C TYR A 295 -1.02 -12.14 -2.26
N LYS A 296 -1.32 -11.02 -2.95
CA LYS A 296 -0.52 -10.55 -4.10
C LYS A 296 0.94 -10.30 -3.76
N LYS A 297 1.23 -9.82 -2.54
CA LYS A 297 2.60 -9.62 -2.07
C LYS A 297 3.30 -10.96 -1.80
N PHE A 298 2.58 -11.93 -1.24
CA PHE A 298 3.10 -13.29 -1.10
C PHE A 298 3.42 -13.90 -2.48
N GLU A 299 2.48 -13.79 -3.42
CA GLU A 299 2.65 -14.27 -4.79
C GLU A 299 3.84 -13.59 -5.48
N SER A 300 3.97 -12.27 -5.37
CA SER A 300 5.03 -11.52 -6.06
C SER A 300 6.42 -11.71 -5.46
N GLU A 301 6.55 -11.85 -4.13
CA GLU A 301 7.85 -11.99 -3.46
C GLU A 301 8.31 -13.44 -3.31
N VAL A 302 7.37 -14.40 -3.18
CA VAL A 302 7.70 -15.81 -2.92
C VAL A 302 7.58 -16.65 -4.19
N LEU A 303 6.46 -16.54 -4.91
CA LEU A 303 6.16 -17.41 -6.06
C LEU A 303 6.81 -16.92 -7.34
N THR A 304 6.61 -15.65 -7.70
CA THR A 304 7.14 -15.08 -8.95
C THR A 304 8.48 -14.39 -8.77
N ASN A 305 8.77 -13.91 -7.56
CA ASN A 305 10.02 -13.25 -7.17
C ASN A 305 10.47 -12.13 -8.15
N GLN A 306 9.50 -11.45 -8.75
CA GLN A 306 9.76 -10.41 -9.75
C GLN A 306 10.23 -9.11 -9.09
N PHE A 307 9.66 -8.80 -7.92
CA PHE A 307 9.87 -7.54 -7.21
C PHE A 307 10.04 -7.77 -5.73
N THR A 308 10.88 -6.97 -5.06
CA THR A 308 10.87 -6.82 -3.60
C THR A 308 10.25 -5.49 -3.22
N ARG A 309 9.17 -5.51 -2.43
CA ARG A 309 8.62 -4.30 -1.82
C ARG A 309 9.46 -3.94 -0.62
N THR A 310 10.29 -2.92 -0.76
CA THR A 310 11.33 -2.62 0.24
C THR A 310 10.86 -1.62 1.28
N ASN A 311 10.19 -0.53 0.87
CA ASN A 311 9.91 0.59 1.78
C ASN A 311 8.54 1.27 1.51
N LEU A 312 7.83 1.54 2.60
CA LEU A 312 6.64 2.40 2.64
C LEU A 312 7.08 3.87 2.72
N ILE A 313 6.82 4.63 1.66
CA ILE A 313 7.20 6.05 1.57
C ILE A 313 6.14 6.92 2.23
N PHE A 314 4.89 6.72 1.84
CA PHE A 314 3.75 7.44 2.38
C PHE A 314 2.52 6.55 2.41
N LYS A 315 1.72 6.68 3.47
CA LYS A 315 0.39 6.07 3.56
C LYS A 315 -0.59 7.08 4.13
N GLY A 316 -1.63 7.35 3.36
CA GLY A 316 -2.77 8.11 3.81
C GLY A 316 -3.39 8.99 2.73
N LEU A 317 -4.04 10.05 3.17
CA LEU A 317 -4.88 10.86 2.30
C LEU A 317 -4.03 11.85 1.52
N PHE A 318 -4.10 11.75 0.20
CA PHE A 318 -3.44 12.65 -0.73
C PHE A 318 -4.48 13.44 -1.52
N PHE A 319 -4.37 14.75 -1.40
CA PHE A 319 -5.27 15.72 -1.97
C PHE A 319 -4.50 16.60 -2.96
N LYS A 320 -5.14 16.94 -4.08
CA LYS A 320 -4.65 17.91 -5.05
C LYS A 320 -5.78 18.83 -5.48
N ALA A 321 -5.47 20.11 -5.66
CA ALA A 321 -6.37 21.06 -6.30
C ALA A 321 -5.61 22.00 -7.21
N LYS A 322 -6.25 22.37 -8.32
CA LYS A 322 -5.72 23.39 -9.24
C LYS A 322 -6.19 24.77 -8.79
N LEU A 323 -5.28 25.53 -8.21
CA LEU A 323 -5.47 26.95 -7.96
C LEU A 323 -5.44 27.71 -9.29
N ASN A 324 -6.02 28.90 -9.31
CA ASN A 324 -6.01 29.78 -10.49
C ASN A 324 -5.12 30.99 -10.17
N ASN A 325 -3.97 30.70 -9.57
CA ASN A 325 -3.00 31.66 -9.11
C ASN A 325 -1.77 31.39 -9.95
N ASN A 326 -1.18 32.41 -10.60
CA ASN A 326 0.06 32.25 -11.38
C ASN A 326 1.27 32.15 -10.44
N LEU A 327 1.35 31.04 -9.70
CA LEU A 327 2.45 30.82 -8.77
C LEU A 327 3.69 30.44 -9.57
N GLN A 328 4.81 31.08 -9.26
CA GLN A 328 6.06 30.91 -10.00
C GLN A 328 7.13 30.17 -9.17
N THR A 329 6.86 29.94 -7.89
CA THR A 329 7.82 29.33 -6.97
C THR A 329 7.22 28.20 -6.15
N VAL A 330 8.07 27.31 -5.66
CA VAL A 330 7.63 26.18 -4.85
C VAL A 330 7.71 26.53 -3.37
N THR A 331 6.60 26.34 -2.65
CA THR A 331 6.53 26.45 -1.19
C THR A 331 6.11 25.12 -0.58
N ILE A 332 6.90 24.60 0.36
CA ILE A 332 6.69 23.31 1.03
C ILE A 332 6.56 23.54 2.53
N VAL A 333 5.46 23.08 3.10
CA VAL A 333 5.20 23.03 4.54
C VAL A 333 5.35 21.59 5.01
N GLN A 334 6.30 21.38 5.92
CA GLN A 334 6.60 20.09 6.50
C GLN A 334 6.27 20.10 8.00
N PRO A 335 5.67 19.03 8.55
CA PRO A 335 5.51 18.91 9.98
C PRO A 335 6.88 18.75 10.65
N LYS A 336 7.16 19.51 11.72
CA LYS A 336 8.25 19.21 12.65
C LYS A 336 7.87 17.92 13.38
N VAL A 337 8.62 16.84 13.17
CA VAL A 337 8.20 15.51 13.63
C VAL A 337 8.89 15.12 14.93
N ILE A 338 8.15 14.45 15.82
CA ILE A 338 8.66 13.72 17.00
C ILE A 338 9.06 12.26 16.63
N LYS A 339 8.58 11.74 15.48
CA LYS A 339 8.94 10.44 14.85
C LYS A 339 8.73 10.50 13.32
N ALA A 340 9.69 11.01 12.55
CA ALA A 340 9.57 11.09 11.08
C ALA A 340 9.85 9.74 10.40
N ASN A 341 9.08 9.43 9.35
CA ASN A 341 9.50 8.50 8.32
C ASN A 341 10.75 9.09 7.64
N ILE A 342 11.85 8.33 7.56
CA ILE A 342 13.21 8.80 7.20
C ILE A 342 13.28 9.34 5.74
N HIS A 343 12.24 9.12 4.95
CA HIS A 343 12.18 9.45 3.52
C HIS A 343 11.73 10.89 3.21
N ALA A 344 11.35 11.70 4.19
CA ALA A 344 10.76 13.03 3.97
C ALA A 344 11.77 14.18 3.76
N LEU A 345 13.08 13.93 3.60
CA LEU A 345 14.08 14.98 3.83
C LEU A 345 15.24 14.97 2.82
N ASN A 346 15.13 15.81 1.80
CA ASN A 346 16.25 16.56 1.22
C ASN A 346 15.74 17.74 0.36
N HIS A 347 15.28 18.80 1.03
CA HIS A 347 14.96 20.08 0.37
C HIS A 347 16.17 21.01 0.28
N THR A 348 17.39 20.46 0.16
CA THR A 348 18.67 21.19 0.29
C THR A 348 18.84 22.38 -0.66
N LYS A 349 18.04 22.45 -1.73
CA LYS A 349 18.02 23.57 -2.67
C LYS A 349 17.10 24.74 -2.26
N LYS A 350 16.21 24.55 -1.28
CA LYS A 350 15.17 25.52 -0.90
C LYS A 350 15.53 26.28 0.37
N GLN A 351 15.10 27.53 0.49
CA GLN A 351 15.38 28.38 1.64
C GLN A 351 14.43 28.08 2.79
N LEU A 352 14.97 28.02 4.02
CA LEU A 352 14.17 27.88 5.23
C LEU A 352 13.50 29.22 5.58
N ILE A 353 12.17 29.27 5.54
CA ILE A 353 11.40 30.48 5.82
C ILE A 353 10.91 30.48 7.28
N LYS A 354 11.20 31.57 8.00
CA LYS A 354 10.63 31.85 9.32
C LYS A 354 9.36 32.69 9.18
N LEU A 355 8.25 32.14 9.65
CA LEU A 355 6.95 32.81 9.70
C LEU A 355 6.70 33.38 11.10
N GLU A 356 5.83 34.38 11.16
CA GLU A 356 5.56 35.16 12.39
C GLU A 356 4.62 34.45 13.36
N ASP A 357 3.77 33.54 12.88
CA ASP A 357 2.85 32.77 13.73
C ASP A 357 3.62 31.78 14.62
N PRO A 358 3.65 32.00 15.95
CA PRO A 358 4.44 31.15 16.86
C PRO A 358 3.85 29.75 17.02
N GLN A 359 2.53 29.59 16.89
CA GLN A 359 1.87 28.30 16.99
C GLN A 359 2.15 27.44 15.76
N PHE A 360 2.09 28.05 14.58
CA PHE A 360 2.46 27.39 13.33
C PHE A 360 3.95 27.04 13.30
N ALA A 361 4.82 28.01 13.60
CA ALA A 361 6.27 27.81 13.61
C ALA A 361 6.74 26.74 14.62
N LYS A 362 5.98 26.50 15.70
CA LYS A 362 6.26 25.41 16.63
C LYS A 362 6.01 24.03 16.02
N LEU A 363 4.98 23.92 15.18
CA LEU A 363 4.52 22.64 14.63
C LEU A 363 5.10 22.34 13.25
N PHE A 364 5.44 23.36 12.45
CA PHE A 364 5.82 23.20 11.05
C PHE A 364 7.13 23.91 10.71
N THR A 365 7.77 23.41 9.66
CA THR A 365 8.94 23.99 8.99
C THR A 365 8.53 24.32 7.56
N VAL A 366 8.91 25.51 7.08
CA VAL A 366 8.57 25.95 5.73
C VAL A 366 9.84 26.11 4.91
N TYR A 367 9.84 25.50 3.73
CA TYR A 367 10.88 25.65 2.72
C TYR A 367 10.28 26.30 1.49
N ALA A 368 10.90 27.33 0.93
CA ALA A 368 10.41 27.95 -0.29
C ALA A 368 11.56 28.42 -1.18
N ASP A 369 11.29 28.60 -2.47
CA ASP A 369 12.24 29.28 -3.37
C ASP A 369 12.18 30.81 -3.20
N ASP A 370 10.98 31.36 -2.92
CA ASP A 370 10.77 32.78 -2.63
C ASP A 370 10.03 33.00 -1.30
N GLN A 371 10.53 33.94 -0.50
CA GLN A 371 10.03 34.21 0.83
C GLN A 371 8.74 35.06 0.84
N ILE A 372 8.54 35.93 -0.16
CA ILE A 372 7.36 36.78 -0.29
C ILE A 372 6.17 35.93 -0.72
N GLU A 373 6.33 35.13 -1.76
CA GLU A 373 5.30 34.23 -2.27
C GLU A 373 4.90 33.18 -1.23
N ALA A 374 5.86 32.65 -0.44
CA ALA A 374 5.56 31.76 0.66
C ALA A 374 4.63 32.37 1.71
N ARG A 375 4.81 33.66 2.06
CA ARG A 375 3.92 34.38 2.97
C ARG A 375 2.58 34.73 2.35
N TYR A 376 2.55 34.91 1.04
CA TYR A 376 1.32 35.15 0.28
C TYR A 376 0.42 33.91 0.28
N VAL A 377 0.96 32.73 -0.02
CA VAL A 377 0.18 31.48 -0.07
C VAL A 377 -0.16 30.93 1.33
N LEU A 378 0.69 31.18 2.33
CA LEU A 378 0.45 30.80 3.73
C LEU A 378 -0.25 31.93 4.49
N SER A 379 -1.51 32.20 4.13
CA SER A 379 -2.33 33.18 4.84
C SER A 379 -2.53 32.80 6.31
N THR A 380 -2.77 33.80 7.16
CA THR A 380 -3.01 33.60 8.61
C THR A 380 -4.14 32.62 8.87
N ASN A 381 -5.22 32.68 8.08
CA ASN A 381 -6.35 31.77 8.19
C ASN A 381 -5.98 30.33 7.82
N LEU A 382 -5.22 30.12 6.75
CA LEU A 382 -4.74 28.79 6.36
C LEU A 382 -3.84 28.18 7.44
N MET A 383 -2.87 28.95 7.94
CA MET A 383 -1.98 28.53 9.03
C MET A 383 -2.77 28.12 10.27
N ASP A 384 -3.74 28.94 10.68
CA ASP A 384 -4.61 28.68 11.81
C ASP A 384 -5.40 27.37 11.67
N LYS A 385 -5.97 27.11 10.47
CA LYS A 385 -6.72 25.89 10.19
C LYS A 385 -5.84 24.65 10.30
N ILE A 386 -4.65 24.69 9.70
CA ILE A 386 -3.68 23.59 9.73
C ILE A 386 -3.25 23.32 11.18
N VAL A 387 -2.96 24.37 11.97
CA VAL A 387 -2.61 24.25 13.39
C VAL A 387 -3.77 23.65 14.20
N LYS A 388 -5.00 24.14 14.01
CA LYS A 388 -6.20 23.63 14.70
C LYS A 388 -6.44 22.16 14.38
N PHE A 389 -6.32 21.77 13.10
CA PHE A 389 -6.45 20.37 12.72
C PHE A 389 -5.37 19.53 13.39
N ARG A 390 -4.10 19.92 13.28
CA ARG A 390 -2.99 19.14 13.84
C ARG A 390 -3.10 18.97 15.35
N LYS A 391 -3.49 20.01 16.09
CA LYS A 391 -3.74 19.92 17.53
C LYS A 391 -4.88 18.96 17.86
N LYS A 392 -5.88 18.87 16.99
CA LYS A 392 -7.09 18.06 17.19
C LYS A 392 -6.90 16.59 16.83
N THR A 393 -6.22 16.30 15.73
CA THR A 393 -6.04 14.94 15.20
C THR A 393 -4.69 14.33 15.57
N ASN A 394 -3.71 15.17 15.96
CA ASN A 394 -2.33 14.78 16.19
C ASN A 394 -1.70 14.06 14.98
N ARG A 395 -2.11 14.45 13.76
CA ARG A 395 -1.58 13.90 12.50
C ARG A 395 -0.59 14.83 11.83
N ASN A 396 0.37 14.21 11.17
CA ASN A 396 1.30 14.90 10.30
C ASN A 396 0.58 15.31 9.02
N ILE A 397 0.67 16.59 8.70
CA ILE A 397 0.15 17.17 7.46
C ILE A 397 1.35 17.76 6.72
N TYR A 398 1.47 17.40 5.45
CA TYR A 398 2.42 17.95 4.51
C TYR A 398 1.65 18.75 3.47
N ILE A 399 2.14 19.93 3.10
CA ILE A 399 1.49 20.80 2.11
C ILE A 399 2.56 21.30 1.16
N SER A 400 2.26 21.33 -0.13
CA SER A 400 3.11 21.97 -1.12
C SER A 400 2.28 22.79 -2.09
N PHE A 401 2.81 23.94 -2.42
CA PHE A 401 2.40 24.77 -3.54
C PHE A 401 3.49 24.62 -4.59
N VAL A 402 3.15 24.06 -5.74
CA VAL A 402 4.04 23.85 -6.87
C VAL A 402 3.27 24.29 -8.10
N ASP A 403 3.78 25.30 -8.80
CA ASP A 403 3.04 26.00 -9.85
C ASP A 403 1.63 26.37 -9.33
N ASP A 404 0.61 26.32 -10.19
CA ASP A 404 -0.77 26.61 -9.82
C ASP A 404 -1.46 25.46 -9.05
N MET A 405 -0.72 24.55 -8.43
CA MET A 405 -1.27 23.38 -7.76
C MET A 405 -0.98 23.40 -6.25
N ILE A 406 -2.01 23.11 -5.45
CA ILE A 406 -1.83 22.75 -4.04
C ILE A 406 -1.94 21.24 -3.88
N TYR A 407 -1.00 20.67 -3.14
CA TYR A 407 -1.03 19.29 -2.69
C TYR A 407 -1.05 19.24 -1.17
N ILE A 408 -1.85 18.34 -0.62
CA ILE A 408 -1.91 18.10 0.82
C ILE A 408 -1.82 16.60 1.04
N ALA A 409 -0.87 16.16 1.85
CA ALA A 409 -0.74 14.77 2.26
C ALA A 409 -0.93 14.69 3.78
N ILE A 410 -1.88 13.87 4.24
CA ILE A 410 -2.13 13.64 5.66
C ILE A 410 -1.86 12.17 5.94
N GLU A 411 -0.91 11.93 6.84
CA GLU A 411 -0.59 10.57 7.28
C GLU A 411 -1.79 9.94 7.97
N GLU A 412 -2.03 8.69 7.62
CA GLU A 412 -3.06 7.88 8.27
C GLU A 412 -2.72 7.54 9.72
N ALA A 413 -3.77 7.32 10.48
CA ALA A 413 -3.69 6.71 11.79
C ALA A 413 -3.31 5.23 11.70
N VAL A 414 -2.17 4.84 12.28
CA VAL A 414 -1.84 3.41 12.46
C VAL A 414 -2.96 2.66 13.22
N GLU A 415 -3.64 3.34 14.15
CA GLU A 415 -4.61 2.70 15.03
C GLU A 415 -6.09 2.96 14.70
N ASN A 416 -6.41 3.96 13.87
CA ASN A 416 -7.78 4.45 13.64
C ASN A 416 -8.07 4.69 12.15
N ASN A 417 -7.58 3.82 11.27
CA ASN A 417 -7.84 3.92 9.85
C ASN A 417 -9.13 3.19 9.44
N ILE A 418 -10.00 3.85 8.69
CA ILE A 418 -11.17 3.23 8.07
C ILE A 418 -10.82 2.42 6.81
N PHE A 419 -9.69 2.76 6.18
CA PHE A 419 -9.19 2.10 4.96
C PHE A 419 -8.41 0.81 5.25
N ASP A 420 -7.84 0.69 6.45
CA ASP A 420 -7.23 -0.56 6.95
C ASP A 420 -8.04 -1.12 8.14
N PRO A 421 -9.14 -1.81 7.87
CA PRO A 421 -9.89 -2.46 8.94
C PRO A 421 -9.02 -3.48 9.69
N ASN A 422 -9.36 -3.72 10.95
CA ASN A 422 -8.58 -4.55 11.85
C ASN A 422 -9.46 -5.63 12.50
N LEU A 423 -9.04 -6.89 12.43
CA LEU A 423 -9.79 -8.01 12.98
C LEU A 423 -9.94 -7.95 14.50
N TYR A 424 -9.00 -7.34 15.21
CA TYR A 424 -8.98 -7.26 16.67
C TYR A 424 -9.64 -6.00 17.21
N LYS A 425 -10.01 -5.05 16.34
CA LYS A 425 -10.70 -3.81 16.73
C LYS A 425 -12.15 -3.83 16.26
N SER A 426 -13.04 -3.30 17.10
CA SER A 426 -14.45 -3.19 16.75
C SER A 426 -14.67 -2.12 15.69
N VAL A 427 -15.47 -2.42 14.66
CA VAL A 427 -15.88 -1.42 13.65
C VAL A 427 -16.96 -0.47 14.17
N LEU A 428 -17.51 -0.73 15.37
CA LEU A 428 -18.47 0.15 16.04
C LEU A 428 -17.81 1.39 16.66
N ASN A 429 -16.47 1.46 16.68
CA ASN A 429 -15.77 2.63 17.20
C ASN A 429 -16.04 3.86 16.33
N PHE A 430 -16.44 4.96 16.96
CA PHE A 430 -16.70 6.22 16.27
C PHE A 430 -15.41 6.95 15.85
N ALA A 431 -14.27 6.67 16.50
CA ALA A 431 -13.03 7.42 16.26
C ALA A 431 -12.54 7.37 14.80
N PRO A 432 -12.48 6.21 14.10
CA PRO A 432 -12.08 6.17 12.69
C PRO A 432 -13.03 6.94 11.77
N LEU A 433 -14.34 6.84 12.01
CA LEU A 433 -15.36 7.56 11.22
C LEU A 433 -15.21 9.08 11.38
N ARG A 434 -15.00 9.51 12.63
CA ARG A 434 -14.75 10.92 12.97
C ARG A 434 -13.50 11.44 12.31
N GLU A 435 -12.41 10.68 12.35
CA GLU A 435 -11.13 11.08 11.78
C GLU A 435 -11.22 11.25 10.26
N TYR A 436 -11.88 10.31 9.59
CA TYR A 436 -12.14 10.43 8.15
C TYR A 436 -13.00 11.65 7.81
N PHE A 437 -14.11 11.86 8.54
CA PHE A 437 -14.98 13.02 8.35
C PHE A 437 -14.27 14.36 8.62
N GLU A 438 -13.50 14.46 9.71
CA GLU A 438 -12.74 15.66 10.05
C GLU A 438 -11.67 15.97 9.00
N THR A 439 -11.07 14.93 8.40
CA THR A 439 -10.10 15.10 7.32
C THR A 439 -10.76 15.58 6.04
N LEU A 440 -11.89 14.98 5.64
CA LEU A 440 -12.67 15.46 4.51
C LEU A 440 -13.07 16.93 4.68
N ASN A 441 -13.59 17.30 5.86
CA ASN A 441 -13.97 18.68 6.16
C ASN A 441 -12.80 19.66 6.12
N LEU A 442 -11.61 19.24 6.59
CA LEU A 442 -10.41 20.07 6.47
C LEU A 442 -10.10 20.34 5.00
N MET A 443 -10.02 19.30 4.16
CA MET A 443 -9.65 19.46 2.76
C MET A 443 -10.63 20.36 2.01
N LEU A 444 -11.93 20.08 2.14
CA LEU A 444 -12.98 20.88 1.51
C LEU A 444 -12.94 22.33 2.03
N GLY A 445 -12.71 22.51 3.33
CA GLY A 445 -12.59 23.84 3.94
C GLY A 445 -11.31 24.61 3.58
N ILE A 446 -10.22 23.94 3.19
CA ILE A 446 -8.99 24.61 2.69
C ILE A 446 -9.24 25.13 1.27
N VAL A 447 -9.87 24.32 0.41
CA VAL A 447 -10.20 24.75 -0.96
C VAL A 447 -11.14 25.95 -0.96
N GLU A 448 -12.15 25.92 -0.09
CA GLU A 448 -13.10 27.02 0.06
C GLU A 448 -12.39 28.33 0.43
N ASP A 449 -11.49 28.30 1.41
CA ASP A 449 -10.76 29.50 1.84
C ASP A 449 -9.80 30.03 0.77
N LEU A 450 -9.04 29.11 0.15
CA LEU A 450 -8.14 29.47 -0.93
C LEU A 450 -8.91 30.04 -2.13
N ASN A 451 -10.19 29.73 -2.27
CA ASN A 451 -11.06 30.39 -3.23
C ASN A 451 -11.57 31.76 -2.76
N LEU A 452 -11.99 31.87 -1.50
CA LEU A 452 -12.57 33.09 -0.91
C LEU A 452 -11.57 34.23 -0.85
N ASP A 453 -10.30 33.92 -0.54
CA ASP A 453 -9.23 34.90 -0.55
C ASP A 453 -9.16 35.56 -1.97
N ARG A 454 -9.36 34.80 -3.06
CA ARG A 454 -9.33 35.32 -4.47
C ARG A 454 -10.34 36.40 -4.81
N HIS A 455 -11.55 36.33 -4.27
CA HIS A 455 -12.59 37.33 -4.58
C HIS A 455 -12.28 38.70 -3.97
N ILE A 456 -11.48 38.74 -2.90
CA ILE A 456 -10.94 39.97 -2.34
C ILE A 456 -9.81 40.51 -3.24
N TRP A 457 -9.00 39.62 -3.82
CA TRP A 457 -7.83 39.97 -4.62
C TRP A 457 -8.14 40.51 -6.03
N GLN A 458 -9.18 40.00 -6.72
CA GLN A 458 -9.56 40.53 -8.04
C GLN A 458 -10.09 41.97 -7.99
N ARG A 459 -10.70 42.40 -6.88
CA ARG A 459 -11.13 43.81 -6.68
C ARG A 459 -9.99 44.75 -6.33
N ALA A 460 -8.85 44.23 -5.89
CA ALA A 460 -7.70 45.02 -5.46
C ALA A 460 -6.65 45.21 -6.57
N ALA A 461 -6.78 44.51 -7.70
CA ALA A 461 -6.00 44.79 -8.90
C ALA A 461 -6.53 46.08 -9.55
N PRO A 462 -5.72 47.15 -9.70
CA PRO A 462 -6.14 48.30 -10.48
C PRO A 462 -6.25 47.86 -11.95
N ASN A 463 -7.34 48.26 -12.61
CA ASN A 463 -7.55 48.12 -14.05
C ASN A 463 -6.39 48.68 -14.87
#